data_AF-A0A8X6J7B6-F1
#
_entry.id   AF-A0A8X6J7B6-F1
#
_cell.length_a   1.000
_cell.length_b   1.000
_cell.length_c   1.000
_cell.angle_alpha   90.00
_cell.angle_beta   90.00
_cell.angle_gamma   90.00
#
_symmetry.space_group_name_H-M   'P 1'
#
loop_
_entity.id
_entity.type
_entity.pdbx_description
1 polymer ?
#
loop_
_entity_poly.entity_id
_entity_poly.type
_entity_poly.pdbx_seq_one_letter_code
_entity_poly.pdbx_strand_id
1 'polypeptide(L)'
;MATIYHHLEKERNDVAVKLKDSFYVDNVVASVQNEIELQRFQTIACQVMSKAGFELTRWVSSTQQQNQEKTKCSVLGLLWEPNTDLLTCDLRNISTEIKDTCSKRQLLSISQKIFDPVTSAPPPLRHLGLASHGRVSLEE
;
A
#
# COMPACT_ATOMS: atom_id res chain seq x y z
N MET A 1 16.95 -2.70 -1.36
CA MET A 1 16.33 -2.19 -2.60
C MET A 1 17.28 -1.93 -3.77
N ALA A 2 18.60 -1.75 -3.56
CA ALA A 2 19.54 -1.44 -4.67
C ALA A 2 19.54 -2.48 -5.82
N THR A 3 19.45 -3.78 -5.52
CA THR A 3 19.47 -4.85 -6.52
C THR A 3 18.23 -4.85 -7.42
N ILE A 4 17.05 -4.61 -6.85
CA ILE A 4 15.79 -4.51 -7.59
C ILE A 4 15.83 -3.28 -8.49
N TYR A 5 16.27 -2.13 -7.97
CA TYR A 5 16.39 -0.92 -8.79
C TYR A 5 17.36 -1.08 -9.96
N HIS A 6 18.48 -1.78 -9.76
CA HIS A 6 19.42 -2.06 -10.85
C HIS A 6 18.81 -2.94 -11.95
N HIS A 7 18.02 -3.95 -11.59
CA HIS A 7 17.32 -4.80 -12.56
C HIS A 7 16.21 -4.05 -13.29
N LEU A 8 15.45 -3.21 -12.57
CA LEU A 8 14.38 -2.40 -13.15
C LEU A 8 14.89 -1.32 -14.10
N GLU A 9 16.06 -0.73 -13.82
CA GLU A 9 16.67 0.30 -14.67
C GLU A 9 17.20 -0.27 -15.99
N LYS A 10 17.48 -1.58 -16.02
CA LYS A 10 17.87 -2.32 -17.23
C LYS A 10 16.67 -2.70 -18.12
N GLU A 11 15.47 -2.77 -17.54
CA GLU A 11 14.24 -3.13 -18.25
C GLU A 11 13.55 -1.86 -18.80
N ARG A 12 13.42 -1.77 -20.13
CA ARG A 12 12.94 -0.56 -20.83
C ARG A 12 11.41 -0.53 -20.98
N ASN A 13 10.69 -0.86 -19.90
CA ASN A 13 9.25 -1.07 -19.90
C ASN A 13 8.53 0.01 -19.06
N ASP A 14 7.37 0.47 -19.52
CA ASP A 14 6.51 1.43 -18.78
C ASP A 14 6.11 0.88 -17.41
N VAL A 15 5.85 -0.43 -17.33
CA VAL A 15 5.55 -1.12 -16.08
C VAL A 15 6.74 -1.14 -15.14
N ALA A 16 7.98 -1.26 -15.63
CA ALA A 16 9.18 -1.31 -14.78
C ALA A 16 9.42 0.04 -14.07
N VAL A 17 9.17 1.14 -14.78
CA VAL A 17 9.22 2.50 -14.20
C VAL A 17 8.14 2.66 -13.14
N LYS A 18 6.89 2.25 -13.44
CA LYS A 18 5.79 2.30 -12.47
C LYS A 18 6.06 1.40 -11.26
N LEU A 19 6.64 0.22 -11.47
CA LEU A 19 7.02 -0.70 -10.40
C LEU A 19 8.07 -0.06 -9.47
N LYS A 20 9.08 0.61 -10.04
CA LYS A 20 10.11 1.35 -9.30
C LYS A 20 9.52 2.37 -8.33
N ASP A 21 8.50 3.12 -8.77
CA ASP A 21 7.84 4.15 -7.98
C ASP A 21 6.80 3.58 -6.99
N SER A 22 6.30 2.38 -7.26
CA SER A 22 5.29 1.67 -6.46
C SER A 22 5.86 0.74 -5.39
N PHE A 23 7.18 0.56 -5.31
CA PHE A 23 7.80 -0.26 -4.27
C PHE A 23 7.81 0.45 -2.92
N TYR A 24 7.41 -0.29 -1.88
CA TYR A 24 7.66 0.02 -0.49
C TYR A 24 8.20 -1.21 0.22
N VAL A 25 9.50 -1.21 0.53
CA VAL A 25 10.19 -2.34 1.18
C VAL A 25 9.81 -3.65 0.49
N ASP A 26 8.96 -4.48 1.09
CA ASP A 26 8.55 -5.78 0.53
C ASP A 26 7.23 -5.76 -0.26
N ASN A 27 6.51 -4.63 -0.27
CA ASN A 27 5.20 -4.49 -0.90
C ASN A 27 5.28 -3.66 -2.18
N VAL A 28 4.45 -4.00 -3.17
CA VAL A 28 4.18 -3.16 -4.35
C VAL A 28 2.76 -2.63 -4.24
N VAL A 29 2.62 -1.30 -4.24
CA VAL A 29 1.32 -0.64 -4.21
C VAL A 29 1.21 0.28 -5.43
N ALA A 30 0.35 -0.08 -6.37
CA ALA A 30 0.16 0.64 -7.62
C ALA A 30 -1.32 0.94 -7.87
N SER A 31 -1.60 2.14 -8.36
CA SER A 31 -2.92 2.52 -8.87
C SER A 31 -2.95 2.36 -10.39
N VAL A 32 -3.97 1.67 -10.89
CA VAL A 32 -4.22 1.42 -12.31
C VAL A 32 -5.67 1.77 -12.60
N GLN A 33 -5.94 2.29 -13.81
CA GLN A 33 -7.25 2.86 -14.13
C GLN A 33 -8.25 1.79 -14.57
N ASN A 34 -7.75 0.70 -15.19
CA ASN A 34 -8.58 -0.33 -15.80
C ASN A 34 -8.15 -1.73 -15.35
N GLU A 35 -9.09 -2.67 -15.34
CA GLU A 35 -8.80 -4.09 -15.03
C GLU A 35 -7.86 -4.73 -16.08
N ILE A 36 -7.98 -4.34 -17.34
CA ILE A 36 -7.07 -4.80 -18.41
C ILE A 36 -5.64 -4.31 -18.14
N GLU A 37 -5.48 -3.05 -17.71
CA GLU A 37 -4.18 -2.49 -17.32
C GLU A 37 -3.63 -3.20 -16.07
N LEU A 38 -4.50 -3.53 -15.10
CA LEU A 38 -4.12 -4.31 -13.92
C LEU A 38 -3.56 -5.68 -14.30
N GLN A 39 -4.26 -6.44 -15.15
CA GLN A 39 -3.81 -7.77 -15.60
C GLN A 39 -2.49 -7.70 -16.35
N ARG A 40 -2.33 -6.69 -17.24
CA ARG A 40 -1.07 -6.42 -17.94
C ARG A 40 0.05 -6.08 -16.94
N PHE A 41 -0.24 -5.23 -15.96
CA PHE A 41 0.71 -4.83 -14.92
C PHE A 41 1.17 -6.04 -14.10
N GLN A 42 0.25 -6.88 -13.62
CA GLN A 42 0.57 -8.08 -12.85
C GLN A 42 1.47 -9.04 -13.66
N THR A 43 1.10 -9.30 -14.91
CA THR A 43 1.84 -10.22 -15.78
C THR A 43 3.27 -9.74 -16.00
N ILE A 44 3.44 -8.47 -16.38
CA ILE A 44 4.75 -7.89 -16.67
C ILE A 44 5.57 -7.76 -15.39
N ALA A 45 4.95 -7.34 -14.28
CA ALA A 45 5.61 -7.23 -12.98
C ALA A 45 6.14 -8.58 -12.50
N CYS A 46 5.34 -9.65 -12.60
CA CYS A 46 5.79 -11.01 -12.31
C CYS A 46 6.98 -11.40 -13.19
N GLN A 47 6.92 -11.19 -14.51
CA GLN A 47 8.02 -11.54 -15.40
C GLN A 47 9.32 -10.79 -15.06
N VAL A 48 9.24 -9.49 -14.82
CA VAL A 48 10.40 -8.65 -14.50
C VAL A 48 11.00 -9.04 -13.14
N MET A 49 10.15 -9.28 -12.13
CA MET A 49 10.60 -9.68 -10.80
C MET A 49 11.18 -11.09 -10.80
N SER A 50 10.56 -12.05 -11.50
CA SER A 50 11.07 -13.42 -11.62
C SER A 50 12.43 -13.46 -12.30
N LYS A 51 12.67 -12.63 -13.33
CA LYS A 51 14.00 -12.46 -13.94
C LYS A 51 15.05 -11.92 -12.95
N ALA A 52 14.63 -11.07 -12.03
CA ALA A 52 15.48 -10.52 -10.97
C ALA A 52 15.64 -11.47 -9.77
N GLY A 53 15.01 -12.66 -9.80
CA GLY A 53 15.05 -13.65 -8.72
C GLY A 53 14.07 -13.38 -7.57
N PHE A 54 13.06 -12.52 -7.79
CA PHE A 54 12.02 -12.20 -6.82
C PHE A 54 10.66 -12.74 -7.27
N GLU A 55 9.90 -13.31 -6.34
CA GLU A 55 8.57 -13.88 -6.62
C GLU A 55 7.47 -13.04 -5.98
N LEU A 56 6.49 -12.60 -6.79
CA LEU A 56 5.32 -11.87 -6.32
C LEU A 56 4.17 -12.85 -6.07
N THR A 57 3.87 -13.12 -4.80
CA THR A 57 3.00 -14.23 -4.40
C THR A 57 1.56 -13.84 -4.07
N ARG A 58 1.30 -12.59 -3.67
CA ARG A 58 -0.03 -12.15 -3.23
C ARG A 58 -0.45 -10.87 -3.95
N TRP A 59 -1.62 -10.92 -4.60
CA TRP A 59 -2.22 -9.81 -5.31
C TRP A 59 -3.58 -9.46 -4.70
N VAL A 60 -3.83 -8.18 -4.50
CA VAL A 60 -5.11 -7.66 -4.00
C VAL A 60 -5.44 -6.41 -4.81
N SER A 61 -6.67 -6.28 -5.31
CA SER A 61 -7.14 -5.07 -5.98
C SER A 61 -8.56 -4.71 -5.56
N SER A 62 -8.90 -3.42 -5.64
CA SER A 62 -10.24 -2.93 -5.31
C SER A 62 -11.29 -3.37 -6.33
N THR A 63 -10.87 -3.65 -7.57
CA THR A 63 -11.75 -4.01 -8.69
C THR A 63 -12.03 -5.52 -8.81
N GLN A 64 -11.19 -6.40 -8.25
CA GLN A 64 -11.44 -7.83 -8.31
C GLN A 64 -12.61 -8.21 -7.39
N GLN A 65 -13.79 -8.38 -8.02
CA GLN A 65 -14.99 -8.90 -7.37
C GLN A 65 -15.08 -10.43 -7.35
N GLN A 66 -14.08 -11.16 -7.87
CA GLN A 66 -14.18 -12.61 -8.03
C GLN A 66 -13.55 -13.39 -6.88
N ASN A 67 -14.43 -13.81 -5.97
CA ASN A 67 -14.45 -15.12 -5.33
C ASN A 67 -13.30 -15.53 -4.38
N GLN A 68 -12.35 -14.66 -4.08
CA GLN A 68 -11.50 -14.82 -2.90
C GLN A 68 -12.10 -13.98 -1.78
N GLU A 69 -12.25 -14.57 -0.60
CA GLU A 69 -12.73 -13.88 0.59
C GLU A 69 -12.04 -12.51 0.67
N LYS A 70 -12.83 -11.43 0.51
CA LYS A 70 -12.41 -10.02 0.63
C LYS A 70 -12.03 -9.77 2.08
N THR A 71 -10.95 -10.41 2.48
CA THR A 71 -10.36 -10.41 3.80
C THR A 71 -9.55 -9.14 3.90
N LYS A 72 -9.76 -8.43 4.99
CA LYS A 72 -8.96 -7.24 5.33
C LYS A 72 -7.49 -7.63 5.25
N CYS A 73 -6.69 -6.89 4.49
CA CYS A 73 -5.28 -7.22 4.28
C CYS A 73 -4.41 -6.16 4.95
N SER A 74 -3.27 -6.57 5.51
CA SER A 74 -2.35 -5.60 6.09
C SER A 74 -1.45 -5.03 5.00
N VAL A 75 -1.53 -3.72 4.77
CA VAL A 75 -0.73 -2.97 3.80
C VAL A 75 -0.02 -1.86 4.56
N LEU A 76 1.32 -1.85 4.55
CA LEU A 76 2.13 -0.83 5.24
C LEU A 76 1.88 -0.74 6.76
N GLY A 77 1.48 -1.84 7.40
CA GLY A 77 1.08 -1.84 8.82
C GLY A 77 -0.32 -1.29 9.08
N LEU A 78 -1.05 -0.88 8.04
CA LEU A 78 -2.46 -0.53 8.07
C LEU A 78 -3.32 -1.71 7.66
N LEU A 79 -4.60 -1.68 8.02
CA LEU A 79 -5.61 -2.62 7.57
C LEU A 79 -6.35 -2.03 6.38
N TRP A 80 -6.19 -2.62 5.19
CA TRP A 80 -6.88 -2.19 3.98
C TRP A 80 -8.12 -3.05 3.71
N GLU A 81 -9.25 -2.38 3.54
CA GLU A 81 -10.49 -2.94 3.04
C GLU A 81 -10.63 -2.64 1.54
N PRO A 82 -10.35 -3.60 0.64
CA PRO A 82 -10.36 -3.36 -0.80
C PRO A 82 -11.77 -3.03 -1.35
N ASN A 83 -12.83 -3.37 -0.61
CA ASN A 83 -14.22 -3.13 -1.02
C ASN A 83 -14.63 -1.67 -0.92
N THR A 84 -14.19 -1.03 0.16
CA THR A 84 -14.55 0.34 0.53
C THR A 84 -13.40 1.31 0.24
N ASP A 85 -12.26 0.77 -0.19
CA ASP A 85 -10.99 1.48 -0.36
C ASP A 85 -10.56 2.23 0.92
N LEU A 86 -10.91 1.68 2.09
CA LEU A 86 -10.62 2.28 3.37
C LEU A 86 -9.35 1.67 3.98
N LEU A 87 -8.44 2.54 4.39
CA LEU A 87 -7.27 2.20 5.19
C LEU A 87 -7.56 2.51 6.67
N THR A 88 -7.48 1.50 7.53
CA THR A 88 -7.78 1.60 8.95
C THR A 88 -6.52 1.30 9.78
N CYS A 89 -6.23 2.14 10.77
CA CYS A 89 -5.24 1.84 11.79
C CYS A 89 -5.94 1.07 12.92
N ASP A 90 -5.46 -0.11 13.29
CA ASP A 90 -6.01 -0.80 14.47
C ASP A 90 -5.44 -0.18 15.75
N LEU A 91 -6.14 0.83 16.27
CA LEU A 91 -5.78 1.57 17.47
C LEU A 91 -6.45 1.02 18.74
N ARG A 92 -7.18 -0.11 18.64
CA ARG A 92 -8.00 -0.65 19.74
C ARG A 92 -7.19 -1.00 21.00
N ASN A 93 -5.89 -1.29 20.84
CA ASN A 93 -4.99 -1.59 21.97
C ASN A 93 -4.34 -0.35 22.60
N ILE A 94 -4.54 0.86 22.07
CA ILE A 94 -3.87 2.06 22.60
C ILE A 94 -4.46 2.48 23.95
N SER A 95 -5.79 2.47 24.09
CA SER A 95 -6.43 2.86 25.34
C SER A 95 -6.17 1.86 26.48
N THR A 96 -5.90 0.60 26.15
CA THR A 96 -5.54 -0.46 27.12
C THR A 96 -4.04 -0.49 27.44
N GLU A 97 -3.17 -0.06 26.52
CA GLU A 97 -1.72 0.06 26.73
C GLU A 97 -1.32 1.29 27.57
N ILE A 98 -2.12 2.36 27.54
CA ILE A 98 -1.90 3.58 28.33
C ILE A 98 -2.57 3.42 29.71
N LYS A 99 -1.78 3.07 30.73
CA LYS A 99 -2.14 3.28 32.15
C LYS A 99 -1.82 4.72 32.56
N ASP A 100 -2.26 5.14 33.75
CA ASP A 100 -1.96 6.45 34.36
C ASP A 100 -0.46 6.82 34.39
N THR A 101 0.42 5.81 34.30
CA THR A 101 1.85 5.99 34.05
C THR A 101 2.29 5.15 32.84
N CYS A 102 2.70 5.82 31.76
CA CYS A 102 3.28 5.17 30.58
C CYS A 102 4.79 5.44 30.52
N SER A 103 5.56 4.47 30.03
CA SER A 103 6.99 4.66 29.76
C SER A 103 7.20 5.43 28.46
N LYS A 104 8.33 6.17 28.36
CA LYS A 104 8.73 6.86 27.11
C LYS A 104 8.71 5.93 25.88
N ARG A 105 9.01 4.64 26.07
CA ARG A 105 9.01 3.62 25.01
C ARG A 105 7.59 3.29 24.52
N GLN A 106 6.61 3.23 25.41
CA GLN A 106 5.21 2.99 25.04
C GLN A 106 4.64 4.18 24.26
N LEU A 107 4.92 5.41 24.72
CA LEU A 107 4.52 6.62 24.01
C LEU A 107 5.11 6.66 22.59
N LEU A 108 6.40 6.33 22.45
CA LEU A 108 7.06 6.28 21.15
C LEU A 108 6.47 5.18 20.26
N SER A 109 6.18 3.99 20.80
CA SER A 109 5.54 2.90 20.04
C SER A 109 4.15 3.27 19.54
N ILE A 110 3.35 3.96 20.35
CA ILE A 110 2.03 4.46 19.97
C ILE A 110 2.16 5.54 18.89
N SER A 111 3.10 6.46 19.06
CA SER A 111 3.40 7.49 18.06
C SER A 111 3.80 6.84 16.73
N GLN A 112 4.70 5.87 16.75
CA GLN A 112 5.10 5.10 15.55
C GLN A 112 3.91 4.41 14.89
N LYS A 113 3.02 3.74 15.64
CA LYS A 113 1.79 3.12 15.08
C LYS A 113 0.90 4.13 14.33
N ILE A 114 0.87 5.39 14.74
CA ILE A 114 0.06 6.46 14.12
C ILE A 114 0.80 7.10 12.94
N PHE A 115 2.10 7.37 13.09
CA PHE A 115 2.86 8.17 12.14
C PHE A 115 3.64 7.34 11.10
N ASP A 116 4.05 6.11 11.39
CA ASP A 116 4.75 5.25 10.44
C ASP A 116 4.00 5.09 9.09
N PRO A 117 2.68 4.83 9.06
CA PRO A 117 2.00 4.62 7.78
C PRO A 117 1.82 5.90 6.96
N VAL A 118 1.77 7.08 7.58
CA VAL A 118 1.57 8.37 6.88
C VAL A 118 2.90 8.96 6.41
N THR A 119 3.96 8.79 7.21
CA THR A 119 5.21 9.53 7.02
C THR A 119 6.18 8.81 6.07
N SER A 120 6.06 7.48 5.95
CA SER A 120 6.94 6.63 5.12
C SER A 120 6.42 6.35 3.71
N ALA A 121 5.15 6.67 3.43
CA ALA A 121 4.54 6.39 2.13
C ALA A 121 5.20 7.25 1.02
N PRO A 122 5.66 6.64 -0.09
CA PRO A 122 6.19 7.37 -1.23
C PRO A 122 5.17 8.40 -1.77
N PRO A 123 5.63 9.52 -2.38
CA PRO A 123 4.77 10.62 -2.85
C PRO A 123 3.49 10.20 -3.59
N PRO A 124 3.48 9.21 -4.51
CA PRO A 124 2.25 8.78 -5.18
C PRO A 124 1.17 8.23 -4.23
N LEU A 125 1.53 7.66 -3.07
CA LEU A 125 0.58 7.16 -2.09
C LEU A 125 0.02 8.26 -1.17
N ARG A 126 0.70 9.39 -1.02
CA ARG A 126 0.20 10.54 -0.23
C ARG A 126 -1.06 11.15 -0.83
N HIS A 127 -1.20 11.10 -2.15
CA HIS A 127 -2.38 11.62 -2.85
C HIS A 127 -3.62 10.74 -2.69
N LEU A 128 -3.47 9.44 -2.40
CA LEU A 128 -4.61 8.54 -2.15
C LEU A 128 -5.29 8.85 -0.82
N GLY A 129 -4.55 9.29 0.21
CA GLY A 129 -5.10 9.65 1.52
C GLY A 129 -5.82 11.00 1.59
N LEU A 130 -5.59 11.89 0.61
CA LEU A 130 -6.19 13.23 0.58
C LEU A 130 -7.35 13.37 -0.40
N ALA A 131 -7.56 12.40 -1.30
CA ALA A 131 -8.63 12.45 -2.30
C ALA A 131 -10.03 12.07 -1.77
N SER A 132 -10.16 11.62 -0.51
CA SER A 132 -11.45 11.22 0.07
C SER A 132 -12.16 12.31 0.90
N HIS A 133 -11.61 13.51 1.01
CA HIS A 133 -12.28 14.65 1.64
C HIS A 133 -12.44 15.82 0.65
N GLY A 134 -13.48 15.73 -0.20
CA GLY A 134 -13.74 16.78 -1.17
C GLY A 134 -14.95 16.57 -2.08
N ARG A 135 -16.08 16.05 -1.55
CA ARG A 135 -17.41 16.37 -2.10
C ARG A 135 -18.24 17.00 -1.00
N VAL A 136 -18.10 18.31 -0.85
CA VAL A 136 -19.14 19.12 -0.22
C VAL A 136 -20.11 19.44 -1.35
N SER A 137 -21.30 18.84 -1.31
CA SER A 137 -22.43 19.30 -2.11
C SER A 137 -22.71 20.75 -1.71
N LEU A 138 -22.51 21.67 -2.64
CA LEU A 138 -23.22 22.93 -2.69
C LEU A 138 -24.08 22.85 -3.95
N GLU A 139 -25.30 22.37 -3.75
CA GLU A 139 -26.43 22.73 -4.62
C GLU A 139 -27.06 23.99 -4.01
N GLU A 140 -27.37 24.93 -4.90
CA GLU A 140 -27.91 26.27 -4.66
C GLU A 140 -29.22 26.30 -3.85
#